data_AF-A0AAU7JXF2-F1
#
_entry.id   AF-A0AAU7JXF2-F1
#
_cell.length_a   1.000
_cell.length_b   1.000
_cell.length_c   1.000
_cell.angle_alpha   90.00
_cell.angle_beta   90.00
_cell.angle_gamma   90.00
#
_symmetry.space_group_name_H-M   'P 1'
#
loop_
_entity.id
_entity.type
_entity.pdbx_description
1 polymer ?
#
loop_
_entity_poly.entity_id
_entity_poly.type
_entity_poly.pdbx_seq_one_letter_code
_entity_poly.pdbx_strand_id
1 'polypeptide(L)'
;MTDSPRHPAGHPVGEPSGVPVAEPARVVAEPDELQPLALSSATVTLWGTIGWFVALGIILAVPSLHQGDRHWWPWTCVAAIVLGLLGFSYVRRGRGNATGAE
;
A
#
# COMPACT_ATOMS: atom_id res chain seq x y z
N MET A 1 -36.00 -69.43 47.27
CA MET A 1 -37.35 -69.25 46.69
C MET A 1 -37.57 -67.73 46.59
N THR A 2 -36.99 -67.04 45.60
CA THR A 2 -37.38 -66.90 44.17
C THR A 2 -38.21 -65.64 43.92
N ASP A 3 -37.53 -64.56 43.50
CA ASP A 3 -37.99 -63.36 42.76
C ASP A 3 -36.73 -62.51 42.46
N SER A 4 -36.57 -61.71 41.39
CA SER A 4 -37.00 -61.82 39.97
C SER A 4 -35.98 -61.04 39.10
N PRO A 5 -35.84 -61.33 37.78
CA PRO A 5 -34.79 -60.74 36.95
C PRO A 5 -35.12 -59.30 36.53
N ARG A 6 -34.10 -58.44 36.39
CA ARG A 6 -34.22 -57.16 35.67
C ARG A 6 -33.28 -57.12 34.46
N HIS A 7 -33.89 -56.84 33.31
CA HIS A 7 -33.29 -56.76 31.98
C HIS A 7 -32.67 -55.36 31.75
N PRO A 8 -32.18 -55.06 30.53
CA PRO A 8 -30.78 -54.73 30.26
C PRO A 8 -30.40 -53.27 30.59
N ALA A 9 -29.15 -53.06 31.03
CA ALA A 9 -28.51 -51.76 30.81
C ALA A 9 -28.20 -51.60 29.31
N GLY A 10 -28.51 -50.43 28.74
CA GLY A 10 -28.52 -50.21 27.30
C GLY A 10 -27.16 -50.35 26.62
N HIS A 11 -27.21 -50.78 25.36
CA HIS A 11 -26.12 -50.66 24.40
C HIS A 11 -25.65 -49.19 24.34
N PRO A 12 -24.34 -48.88 24.46
CA PRO A 12 -23.89 -47.55 24.12
C PRO A 12 -24.21 -47.30 22.64
N VAL A 13 -25.03 -46.27 22.42
CA VAL A 13 -25.36 -45.74 21.09
C VAL A 13 -24.05 -45.31 20.43
N GLY A 14 -23.88 -45.64 19.14
CA GLY A 14 -22.65 -45.34 18.42
C GLY A 14 -22.30 -43.86 18.47
N GLU A 15 -21.02 -43.56 18.66
CA GLU A 15 -20.47 -42.22 18.49
C GLU A 15 -20.91 -41.66 17.13
N PRO A 16 -21.64 -40.53 17.08
CA PRO A 16 -21.70 -39.77 15.85
C PRO A 16 -20.29 -39.23 15.63
N SER A 17 -19.57 -39.77 14.64
CA SER A 17 -18.30 -39.24 14.14
C SER A 17 -18.53 -37.87 13.48
N GLY A 18 -18.85 -36.88 14.31
CA GLY A 18 -18.76 -35.47 13.99
C GLY A 18 -17.30 -35.09 13.92
N VAL A 19 -16.63 -35.50 12.83
CA VAL A 19 -15.43 -34.79 12.38
C VAL A 19 -15.81 -33.31 12.33
N PRO A 20 -15.21 -32.45 13.15
CA PRO A 20 -15.48 -31.03 13.05
C PRO A 20 -14.96 -30.63 11.67
N VAL A 21 -15.88 -30.32 10.75
CA VAL A 21 -15.54 -29.64 9.51
C VAL A 21 -15.04 -28.27 9.94
N ALA A 22 -13.73 -28.18 10.16
CA ALA A 22 -13.06 -26.94 10.43
C ALA A 22 -13.31 -26.06 9.21
N GLU A 23 -14.26 -25.14 9.36
CA GLU A 23 -14.47 -24.05 8.43
C GLU A 23 -13.08 -23.45 8.18
N PRO A 24 -12.58 -23.44 6.93
CA PRO A 24 -11.20 -23.06 6.66
C PRO A 24 -11.08 -21.61 7.08
N ALA A 25 -10.52 -21.40 8.28
CA ALA A 25 -10.43 -20.11 8.92
C ALA A 25 -9.78 -19.19 7.90
N ARG A 26 -10.56 -18.25 7.36
CA ARG A 26 -10.06 -17.39 6.30
C ARG A 26 -8.87 -16.69 6.92
N VAL A 27 -7.67 -17.01 6.46
CA VAL A 27 -6.47 -16.28 6.86
C VAL A 27 -6.63 -14.94 6.18
N VAL A 28 -7.30 -14.03 6.88
CA VAL A 28 -7.14 -12.61 6.65
C VAL A 28 -5.66 -12.42 6.88
N ALA A 29 -4.90 -12.30 5.79
CA ALA A 29 -3.55 -11.81 5.90
C ALA A 29 -3.71 -10.44 6.57
N GLU A 30 -3.27 -10.35 7.82
CA GLU A 30 -2.99 -9.08 8.48
C GLU A 30 -2.23 -8.25 7.44
N PRO A 31 -2.66 -7.02 7.12
CA PRO A 31 -2.02 -6.23 6.09
C PRO A 31 -0.57 -6.02 6.51
N ASP A 32 0.32 -6.79 5.88
CA ASP A 32 1.77 -6.86 6.15
C ASP A 32 2.27 -5.43 6.33
N GLU A 33 2.64 -5.06 7.57
CA GLU A 33 2.83 -3.66 7.95
C GLU A 33 3.82 -3.05 6.96
N LEU A 34 3.33 -2.15 6.11
CA LEU A 34 3.99 -1.77 4.87
C LEU A 34 5.35 -1.15 5.21
N GLN A 35 6.40 -1.98 5.25
CA GLN A 35 7.70 -1.57 5.71
C GLN A 35 8.10 -0.34 4.92
N PRO A 36 8.27 0.83 5.57
CA PRO A 36 8.48 2.08 4.86
C PRO A 36 9.71 1.96 3.97
N LEU A 37 9.47 1.85 2.66
CA LEU A 37 10.52 1.59 1.69
C LEU A 37 11.62 2.63 1.90
N ALA A 38 12.85 2.18 2.21
CA ALA A 38 13.93 3.06 2.70
C ALA A 38 14.38 4.15 1.69
N LEU A 39 13.77 4.17 0.50
CA LEU A 39 13.72 5.31 -0.40
C LEU A 39 13.04 6.50 0.27
N SER A 40 13.86 7.45 0.73
CA SER A 40 13.40 8.77 1.11
C SER A 40 12.63 9.43 -0.06
N SER A 41 11.31 9.55 0.09
CA SER A 41 10.42 10.19 -0.88
C SER A 41 10.87 11.62 -1.23
N ALA A 42 11.48 12.33 -0.28
CA ALA A 42 12.15 13.61 -0.48
C ALA A 42 13.25 13.56 -1.56
N THR A 43 14.08 12.51 -1.55
CA THR A 43 15.20 12.33 -2.49
C THR A 43 14.68 12.02 -3.90
N VAL A 44 13.68 11.14 -4.00
CA VAL A 44 13.03 10.84 -5.30
C VAL A 44 12.38 12.10 -5.88
N THR A 45 11.65 12.85 -5.05
CA THR A 45 10.99 14.10 -5.47
C THR A 45 12.02 15.17 -5.88
N LEU A 46 13.12 15.30 -5.14
CA LEU A 46 14.20 16.24 -5.46
C LEU A 46 14.85 15.91 -6.81
N TRP A 47 15.26 14.65 -7.03
CA TRP A 47 15.84 14.22 -8.30
C TRP A 47 14.87 14.36 -9.48
N GLY A 48 13.59 14.02 -9.28
CA GLY A 48 12.55 14.25 -10.29
C GLY A 48 12.39 15.74 -10.63
N THR A 49 12.38 16.61 -9.62
CA THR A 49 12.28 18.07 -9.82
C THR A 49 13.51 18.61 -10.57
N ILE A 50 14.72 18.18 -10.23
CA ILE A 50 15.96 18.53 -10.94
C ILE A 50 15.90 18.05 -12.40
N GLY A 51 15.46 16.82 -12.63
CA GLY A 51 15.25 16.28 -13.99
C GLY A 51 14.30 17.12 -14.83
N TRP A 52 13.20 17.63 -14.24
CA TRP A 52 12.28 18.54 -14.93
C TRP A 52 12.87 19.92 -15.22
N PHE A 53 13.74 20.47 -14.36
CA PHE A 53 14.49 21.68 -14.68
C PHE A 53 15.44 21.46 -15.88
N VAL A 54 16.11 20.32 -15.95
CA VAL A 54 16.97 19.96 -17.10
C VAL A 54 16.12 19.79 -18.37
N ALA A 55 14.97 19.11 -18.29
CA ALA A 55 14.05 18.95 -19.42
C ALA A 55 13.50 20.29 -19.92
N LEU A 56 13.11 21.20 -19.02
CA LEU A 56 12.70 22.56 -19.39
C LEU A 56 13.83 23.32 -20.10
N GLY A 57 15.06 23.23 -19.59
CA GLY A 57 16.24 23.81 -20.22
C GLY A 57 16.47 23.30 -21.65
N ILE A 58 16.34 21.99 -21.87
CA ILE A 58 16.45 21.38 -23.21
C ILE A 58 15.32 21.87 -24.13
N ILE A 59 14.08 21.90 -23.66
CA ILE A 59 12.93 22.35 -24.45
C ILE A 59 13.10 23.82 -24.86
N LEU A 60 13.54 24.70 -23.96
CA LEU A 60 13.79 26.11 -24.27
C LEU A 60 15.00 26.30 -25.18
N ALA A 61 16.05 25.48 -25.05
CA ALA A 61 17.24 25.53 -25.91
C ALA A 61 16.99 25.01 -27.34
N VAL A 62 15.93 24.24 -27.57
CA VAL A 62 15.57 23.66 -28.88
C VAL A 62 14.21 24.21 -29.35
N PRO A 63 14.18 25.28 -30.17
CA PRO A 63 12.94 25.97 -30.54
C PRO A 63 11.89 25.08 -31.22
N SER A 64 12.31 24.05 -31.97
CA SER A 64 11.41 23.09 -32.62
C SER A 64 10.63 22.19 -31.66
N LEU A 65 10.96 22.19 -30.36
CA LEU A 65 10.22 21.49 -29.31
C LEU A 65 9.07 22.33 -28.72
N HIS A 66 9.08 23.66 -28.87
CA HIS A 66 8.10 24.54 -28.22
C HIS A 66 7.49 25.65 -29.11
N GLN A 67 7.83 25.72 -30.39
CA GLN A 67 7.18 26.64 -31.32
C GLN A 67 5.94 26.02 -32.00
N GLY A 68 5.04 26.87 -32.50
CA GLY A 68 3.77 26.47 -33.12
C GLY A 68 2.84 25.74 -32.16
N ASP A 69 2.26 24.63 -32.62
CA ASP A 69 1.31 23.79 -31.84
C ASP A 69 1.92 23.15 -30.59
N ARG A 70 3.24 23.28 -30.38
CA ARG A 70 3.99 22.69 -29.28
C ARG A 70 4.27 23.65 -28.12
N HIS A 71 3.78 24.89 -28.16
CA HIS A 71 3.99 25.91 -27.12
C HIS A 71 3.47 25.54 -25.71
N TRP A 72 2.69 24.47 -25.59
CA TRP A 72 2.24 23.92 -24.30
C TRP A 72 3.27 23.01 -23.62
N TRP A 73 4.31 22.53 -24.33
CA TRP A 73 5.35 21.66 -23.75
C TRP A 73 6.15 22.30 -22.60
N PRO A 74 6.59 23.58 -22.68
CA PRO A 74 7.21 24.25 -21.54
C PRO A 74 6.30 24.28 -20.30
N TRP A 75 4.98 24.41 -20.49
CA TRP A 75 4.01 24.45 -19.39
C TRP A 75 3.85 23.11 -18.67
N THR A 76 4.05 21.96 -19.34
CA THR A 76 4.05 20.66 -18.65
C THR A 76 5.26 20.53 -17.72
N CYS A 77 6.44 20.97 -18.16
CA CYS A 77 7.62 21.03 -17.31
C CYS A 77 7.44 22.00 -16.14
N VAL A 78 6.89 23.19 -16.38
CA VAL A 78 6.61 24.17 -15.31
C VAL A 78 5.62 23.60 -14.29
N ALA A 79 4.54 22.96 -14.73
CA ALA A 79 3.58 22.30 -13.84
C ALA A 79 4.24 21.17 -13.01
N ALA A 80 5.10 20.36 -13.64
CA ALA A 80 5.83 19.31 -12.95
C ALA A 80 6.89 19.84 -11.96
N ILE A 81 7.58 20.94 -12.27
CA ILE A 81 8.48 21.65 -11.35
C ILE A 81 7.69 22.17 -10.14
N VAL A 82 6.56 22.84 -10.37
CA VAL A 82 5.71 23.36 -9.29
C VAL A 82 5.21 22.22 -8.40
N LEU A 83 4.70 21.12 -9.00
CA LEU A 83 4.25 19.94 -8.26
C LEU A 83 5.39 19.27 -7.47
N GLY A 84 6.58 19.16 -8.07
CA GLY A 84 7.78 18.62 -7.43
C GLY A 84 8.26 19.48 -6.25
N LEU A 85 8.28 20.80 -6.40
CA LEU A 85 8.60 21.73 -5.32
C LEU A 85 7.55 21.69 -4.19
N LEU A 86 6.26 21.60 -4.53
CA LEU A 86 5.18 21.44 -3.55
C LEU A 86 5.34 20.12 -2.78
N GLY A 87 5.51 18.99 -3.48
CA GLY A 87 5.75 17.68 -2.88
C GLY A 87 7.01 17.65 -2.01
N PHE A 88 8.12 18.22 -2.48
CA PHE A 88 9.36 18.34 -1.70
C PHE A 88 9.15 19.21 -0.45
N SER A 89 8.44 20.34 -0.57
CA SER A 89 8.11 21.19 0.57
C SER A 89 7.20 20.48 1.58
N TYR A 90 6.25 19.67 1.09
CA TYR A 90 5.36 18.86 1.91
C TYR A 90 6.13 17.78 2.67
N VAL A 91 7.00 17.01 2.00
CA VAL A 91 7.83 15.99 2.68
C VAL A 91 8.83 16.63 3.65
N ARG A 92 9.46 17.76 3.27
CA ARG A 92 10.40 18.50 4.14
C ARG A 92 9.71 19.07 5.39
N ARG A 93 8.45 19.51 5.29
CA ARG A 93 7.65 19.98 6.44
C ARG A 93 7.04 18.82 7.23
N GLY A 94 6.52 17.81 6.55
CA GLY A 94 5.78 16.67 7.11
C GLY A 94 6.64 15.58 7.75
N ARG A 95 7.92 15.44 7.38
CA ARG A 95 8.87 14.61 8.16
C ARG A 95 9.31 15.25 9.49
N GLY A 96 8.90 16.51 9.75
CA GLY A 96 8.87 17.10 11.09
C GLY A 96 7.58 16.78 11.88
N ASN A 97 6.63 16.05 11.29
CA ASN A 97 5.36 15.63 11.90
C ASN A 97 5.24 14.09 11.98
N ALA A 98 6.35 13.37 11.87
CA ALA A 98 6.46 11.95 12.23
C ALA A 98 6.79 11.76 13.73
N THR A 99 6.66 12.83 14.52
CA THR A 99 6.63 12.82 15.99
C THR A 99 5.25 12.32 16.45
N GLY A 100 4.99 11.02 16.25
CA GLY A 100 3.65 10.44 16.44
C GLY A 100 3.51 8.99 16.00
N ALA A 101 4.60 8.22 16.05
CA ALA A 101 4.54 6.77 16.17
C ALA A 101 4.93 6.44 17.61
N GLU A 102 3.91 6.33 18.46
CA GLU A 102 3.97 5.90 19.86
C GLU A 102 3.45 4.46 20.00
#